data_AF-A0A651I4M3-F1
#
_entry.id   AF-A0A651I4M3-F1
#
_cell.length_a   1.000
_cell.length_b   1.000
_cell.length_c   1.000
_cell.angle_alpha   90.00
_cell.angle_beta   90.00
_cell.angle_gamma   90.00
#
_symmetry.space_group_name_H-M   'P 1'
#
loop_
_entity.id
_entity.type
_entity.pdbx_description
1 polymer ?
#
loop_
_entity_poly.entity_id
_entity_poly.type
_entity_poly.pdbx_seq_one_letter_code
_entity_poly.pdbx_strand_id
1 'polypeptide(L)'
;MTIPMSDVRERLARSLEACLGEDAQPYARFIQGEEAASGDAPVPCWGAIFERFIEAFPTAPERSRAFEALVAAGDARPIFLFVHLAREDGELWSAVVEAAPRLPIGVQRLVASLHPPESWPVAWSSALSAEARQTGADPDRRVREVEQFEARLGELLAFSWFVPSTSESHPE
;
A
#
# COMPACT_ATOMS: atom_id res chain seq x y z
N MET A 1 -1.41 -7.33 17.46
CA MET A 1 -0.72 -6.13 17.99
C MET A 1 -0.88 -5.04 16.94
N THR A 2 -1.74 -4.06 17.19
CA THR A 2 -2.07 -3.01 16.20
C THR A 2 -0.97 -1.96 16.26
N ILE A 3 -0.21 -1.78 15.18
CA ILE A 3 0.81 -0.73 15.13
C ILE A 3 0.09 0.62 15.04
N PRO A 4 0.45 1.62 15.87
CA PRO A 4 -0.10 2.97 15.78
C PRO A 4 0.05 3.52 14.36
N MET A 5 -0.95 4.25 13.88
CA MET A 5 -0.89 4.86 12.54
C MET A 5 0.25 5.85 12.37
N SER A 6 0.66 6.54 13.44
CA SER A 6 1.83 7.42 13.48
C SER A 6 3.11 6.67 13.10
N ASP A 7 3.31 5.49 13.70
CA ASP A 7 4.53 4.69 13.54
C ASP A 7 4.63 4.06 12.15
N VAL A 8 3.50 3.84 11.48
CA VAL A 8 3.47 3.39 10.09
C VAL A 8 3.87 4.52 9.14
N ARG A 9 3.29 5.71 9.32
CA ARG A 9 3.56 6.87 8.45
C ARG A 9 5.01 7.33 8.56
N GLU A 10 5.54 7.37 9.78
CA GLU A 10 6.93 7.74 10.01
C GLU A 10 7.91 6.73 9.39
N ARG A 11 7.65 5.42 9.55
CA ARG A 11 8.47 4.38 8.92
C ARG A 11 8.40 4.47 7.40
N LEU A 12 7.21 4.65 6.84
CA LEU A 12 7.03 4.81 5.40
C LEU A 12 7.77 6.04 4.86
N ALA A 13 7.62 7.20 5.49
CA ALA A 13 8.31 8.43 5.12
C ALA A 13 9.83 8.21 5.11
N ARG A 14 10.39 7.64 6.19
CA ARG A 14 11.81 7.34 6.30
C ARG A 14 12.29 6.34 5.25
N SER A 15 11.50 5.30 4.97
CA SER A 15 11.82 4.32 3.92
C SER A 15 11.83 4.96 2.53
N LEU A 16 10.89 5.85 2.24
CA LEU A 16 10.84 6.57 0.96
C LEU A 16 12.05 7.47 0.78
N GLU A 17 12.41 8.26 1.80
CA GLU A 17 13.60 9.11 1.76
C GLU A 17 14.89 8.29 1.59
N ALA A 18 15.00 7.14 2.26
CA ALA A 18 16.15 6.26 2.11
C ALA A 18 16.26 5.63 0.71
N CYS A 19 15.12 5.30 0.07
CA CYS A 19 15.08 4.67 -1.25
C CYS A 19 15.20 5.66 -2.41
N LEU A 20 14.70 6.89 -2.25
CA LEU A 20 14.50 7.85 -3.33
C LEU A 20 15.22 9.17 -3.12
N GLY A 21 15.86 9.39 -1.97
CA GLY A 21 16.64 10.58 -1.68
C GLY A 21 15.80 11.85 -1.52
N GLU A 22 16.35 12.98 -1.92
CA GLU A 22 15.74 14.31 -1.73
C GLU A 22 14.42 14.47 -2.50
N ASP A 23 14.26 13.79 -3.63
CA ASP A 23 13.06 13.88 -4.48
C ASP A 23 11.80 13.36 -3.78
N ALA A 24 11.94 12.46 -2.79
CA ALA A 24 10.81 11.95 -2.02
C ALA A 24 10.44 12.81 -0.81
N GLN A 25 11.25 13.80 -0.42
CA GLN A 25 10.98 14.62 0.78
C GLN A 25 9.61 15.31 0.76
N PRO A 26 9.16 15.94 -0.35
CA PRO A 26 7.84 16.59 -0.36
C PRO A 26 6.69 15.60 -0.13
N TYR A 27 6.84 14.38 -0.64
CA TYR A 27 5.85 13.32 -0.47
C TYR A 27 5.92 12.66 0.92
N ALA A 28 7.12 12.48 1.47
CA ALA A 28 7.34 11.98 2.82
C ALA A 28 6.70 12.90 3.89
N ARG A 29 6.94 14.22 3.78
CA ARG A 29 6.31 15.23 4.65
C ARG A 29 4.79 15.26 4.53
N PHE A 30 4.28 15.09 3.32
CA PHE A 30 2.84 14.98 3.07
C PHE A 30 2.24 13.77 3.81
N ILE A 31 2.84 12.58 3.69
CA ILE A 31 2.39 11.36 4.41
C ILE A 31 2.34 11.59 5.92
N GLN A 32 3.37 12.26 6.46
CA GLN A 32 3.48 12.59 7.88
C GLN A 32 2.46 13.64 8.34
N GLY A 33 1.83 14.36 7.41
CA GLY A 33 0.90 15.44 7.73
C GLY A 33 1.62 16.63 8.36
N GLU A 34 2.87 16.92 7.99
CA GLU A 34 3.62 18.04 8.58
C GLU A 34 2.92 19.39 8.35
N GLU A 35 2.20 19.55 7.24
CA GLU A 35 1.38 20.74 6.97
C GLU A 35 0.22 20.89 7.98
N ALA A 36 -0.28 19.79 8.54
CA ALA A 36 -1.25 19.74 9.63
C ALA A 36 -0.62 19.94 11.02
N ALA A 37 0.70 19.79 11.16
CA ALA A 37 1.39 20.11 12.40
C ALA A 37 1.54 21.63 12.61
N SER A 38 1.38 22.43 11.54
CA SER A 38 1.49 23.90 11.55
C SER A 38 0.17 24.67 11.79
N GLY A 39 -0.96 23.99 11.96
CA GLY A 39 -2.29 24.59 12.19
C GLY A 39 -3.39 23.56 11.92
N ASP A 40 -4.68 23.93 12.03
CA ASP A 40 -5.86 23.05 11.84
C ASP A 40 -5.99 22.40 10.43
N ALA A 41 -4.91 22.30 9.66
CA ALA A 41 -4.92 21.64 8.37
C ALA A 41 -5.23 20.13 8.55
N PRO A 42 -5.99 19.55 7.62
CA PRO A 42 -6.38 18.16 7.73
C PRO A 42 -5.19 17.21 7.51
N VAL A 43 -5.21 16.07 8.21
CA VAL A 43 -4.22 15.00 8.02
C VAL A 43 -4.65 14.14 6.84
N PRO A 44 -3.79 13.86 5.83
CA PRO A 44 -4.21 13.12 4.65
C PRO A 44 -4.55 11.66 5.00
N CYS A 45 -5.62 11.13 4.42
CA CYS A 45 -6.00 9.72 4.46
C CYS A 45 -5.25 8.93 3.38
N TRP A 46 -5.37 7.59 3.41
CA TRP A 46 -4.73 6.73 2.41
C TRP A 46 -5.17 7.03 0.97
N GLY A 47 -6.41 7.48 0.75
CA GLY A 47 -6.88 7.94 -0.56
C GLY A 47 -6.07 9.12 -1.09
N ALA A 48 -5.92 10.21 -0.32
CA ALA A 48 -5.12 11.36 -0.75
C ALA A 48 -3.62 11.03 -0.87
N ILE A 49 -3.10 10.16 0.01
CA ILE A 49 -1.73 9.64 -0.10
C ILE A 49 -1.55 8.91 -1.43
N PHE A 50 -2.52 8.09 -1.84
CA PHE A 50 -2.45 7.36 -3.11
C PHE A 50 -2.59 8.25 -4.33
N GLU A 51 -3.51 9.22 -4.33
CA GLU A 51 -3.64 10.19 -5.42
C GLU A 51 -2.33 10.95 -5.63
N ARG A 52 -1.76 11.48 -4.53
CA ARG A 52 -0.49 12.22 -4.58
C ARG A 52 0.70 11.33 -4.91
N PHE A 53 0.65 10.02 -4.63
CA PHE A 53 1.66 9.07 -5.06
C PHE A 53 1.80 9.01 -6.59
N ILE A 54 0.66 8.97 -7.29
CA ILE A 54 0.62 8.87 -8.76
C ILE A 54 1.25 10.12 -9.40
N GLU A 55 1.02 11.28 -8.79
CA GLU A 55 1.60 12.57 -9.20
C GLU A 55 3.09 12.67 -8.85
N ALA A 56 3.48 12.25 -7.64
CA ALA A 56 4.85 12.35 -7.14
C ALA A 56 5.81 11.39 -7.85
N PHE A 57 5.31 10.24 -8.32
CA PHE A 57 6.10 9.22 -9.01
C PHE A 57 5.45 8.89 -10.36
N PRO A 58 5.68 9.71 -11.39
CA PRO A 58 4.98 9.59 -12.67
C PRO A 58 5.44 8.39 -13.51
N THR A 59 6.66 7.87 -13.30
CA THR A 59 7.22 6.79 -14.13
C THR A 59 7.22 5.43 -13.44
N ALA A 60 7.18 4.35 -14.23
CA ALA A 60 7.23 2.99 -13.70
C ALA A 60 8.51 2.69 -12.87
N PRO A 61 9.72 3.13 -13.27
CA PRO A 61 10.91 2.95 -12.45
C PRO A 61 10.85 3.64 -11.08
N GLU A 62 10.30 4.85 -11.01
CA GLU A 62 10.11 5.57 -9.74
C GLU A 62 9.12 4.84 -8.84
N ARG A 63 7.99 4.39 -9.41
CA ARG A 63 6.97 3.61 -8.69
C ARG A 63 7.53 2.29 -8.17
N SER A 64 8.34 1.58 -8.95
CA SER A 64 9.00 0.34 -8.52
C SER A 64 9.96 0.57 -7.35
N ARG A 65 10.73 1.67 -7.35
CA ARG A 65 11.58 2.04 -6.21
C ARG A 65 10.76 2.43 -4.98
N ALA A 66 9.70 3.20 -5.18
CA ALA A 66 8.79 3.56 -4.12
C ALA A 66 8.08 2.34 -3.52
N PHE A 67 7.75 1.34 -4.34
CA PHE A 67 7.20 0.06 -3.91
C PHE A 67 8.12 -0.69 -2.95
N GLU A 68 9.43 -0.75 -3.22
CA GLU A 68 10.39 -1.33 -2.28
C GLU A 68 10.39 -0.63 -0.92
N ALA A 69 10.19 0.69 -0.88
CA ALA A 69 9.98 1.41 0.37
C ALA A 69 8.67 1.01 1.07
N LEU A 70 7.58 0.76 0.33
CA LEU A 70 6.32 0.24 0.89
C LEU A 70 6.51 -1.15 1.52
N VAL A 71 7.25 -2.02 0.82
CA VAL A 71 7.57 -3.38 1.30
C VAL A 71 8.41 -3.30 2.58
N ALA A 72 9.42 -2.44 2.62
CA ALA A 72 10.26 -2.23 3.80
C ALA A 72 9.46 -1.66 5.01
N ALA A 73 8.48 -0.78 4.76
CA ALA A 73 7.60 -0.26 5.81
C ALA A 73 6.67 -1.36 6.39
N GLY A 74 6.34 -2.37 5.58
CA GLY A 74 5.61 -3.57 5.99
C GLY A 74 4.11 -3.37 6.27
N ASP A 75 3.53 -2.23 5.88
CA ASP A 75 2.10 -1.98 6.02
C ASP A 75 1.34 -2.42 4.77
N ALA A 76 0.31 -3.26 4.96
CA ALA A 76 -0.47 -3.81 3.86
C ALA A 76 -1.31 -2.76 3.11
N ARG A 77 -1.72 -1.65 3.75
CA ARG A 77 -2.63 -0.65 3.17
C ARG A 77 -2.05 0.06 1.94
N PRO A 78 -0.87 0.69 2.00
CA PRO A 78 -0.26 1.29 0.82
C PRO A 78 0.12 0.23 -0.22
N ILE A 79 0.43 -1.00 0.20
CA ILE A 79 0.74 -2.10 -0.72
C ILE A 79 -0.51 -2.53 -1.49
N PHE A 80 -1.70 -2.59 -0.87
CA PHE A 80 -2.95 -2.88 -1.59
C PHE A 80 -3.26 -1.84 -2.67
N LEU A 81 -3.06 -0.56 -2.34
CA LEU A 81 -3.23 0.54 -3.30
C LEU A 81 -2.22 0.44 -4.46
N PHE A 82 -0.98 0.07 -4.18
CA PHE A 82 0.02 -0.19 -5.22
C PHE A 82 -0.34 -1.40 -6.09
N VAL A 83 -0.80 -2.50 -5.48
CA VAL A 83 -1.27 -3.68 -6.21
C VAL A 83 -2.43 -3.32 -7.14
N HIS A 84 -3.37 -2.47 -6.70
CA HIS A 84 -4.43 -1.95 -7.56
C HIS A 84 -3.87 -1.21 -8.78
N LEU A 85 -2.93 -0.27 -8.56
CA LEU A 85 -2.26 0.48 -9.63
C LEU A 85 -1.51 -0.44 -10.61
N ALA A 86 -0.81 -1.44 -10.09
CA ALA A 86 0.03 -2.33 -10.88
C ALA A 86 -0.75 -3.30 -11.76
N ARG A 87 -2.06 -3.52 -11.53
CA ARG A 87 -2.85 -4.49 -12.31
C ARG A 87 -2.93 -4.17 -13.80
N GLU A 88 -2.81 -2.90 -14.16
CA GLU A 88 -2.90 -2.44 -15.55
C GLU A 88 -1.51 -2.17 -16.16
N ASP A 89 -0.43 -2.31 -15.39
CA ASP A 89 0.93 -2.04 -15.81
C ASP A 89 1.83 -3.28 -15.60
N GLY A 90 2.23 -3.92 -16.70
CA GLY A 90 3.01 -5.17 -16.65
C GLY A 90 4.38 -5.03 -16.00
N GLU A 91 5.01 -3.85 -16.05
CA GLU A 91 6.30 -3.60 -15.40
C GLU A 91 6.11 -3.55 -13.88
N LEU A 92 5.11 -2.79 -13.41
CA LEU A 92 4.79 -2.70 -11.99
C LEU A 92 4.28 -4.03 -11.43
N TRP A 93 3.46 -4.76 -12.20
CA TRP A 93 3.00 -6.09 -11.81
C TRP A 93 4.17 -7.06 -11.62
N SER A 94 5.17 -7.01 -12.50
CA SER A 94 6.38 -7.84 -12.38
C SER A 94 7.11 -7.57 -11.07
N ALA A 95 7.26 -6.29 -10.68
CA ALA A 95 7.85 -5.91 -9.40
C ALA A 95 7.05 -6.46 -8.20
N VAL A 96 5.71 -6.42 -8.25
CA VAL A 96 4.83 -7.00 -7.22
C VAL A 96 5.05 -8.50 -7.09
N VAL A 97 5.11 -9.23 -8.20
CA VAL A 97 5.30 -10.68 -8.22
C VAL A 97 6.68 -11.05 -7.65
N GLU A 98 7.74 -10.34 -8.05
CA GLU A 98 9.09 -10.55 -7.53
C GLU A 98 9.18 -10.30 -6.01
N ALA A 99 8.50 -9.27 -5.51
CA ALA A 99 8.48 -8.97 -4.09
C ALA A 99 7.54 -9.86 -3.26
N ALA A 100 6.60 -10.59 -3.90
CA ALA A 100 5.52 -11.30 -3.22
C ALA A 100 5.94 -12.12 -1.99
N PRO A 101 7.06 -12.89 -1.99
CA PRO A 101 7.49 -13.65 -0.82
C PRO A 101 7.75 -12.82 0.44
N ARG A 102 8.08 -11.53 0.27
CA ARG A 102 8.37 -10.57 1.35
C ARG A 102 7.13 -9.79 1.80
N LEU A 103 6.02 -9.90 1.07
CA LEU A 103 4.81 -9.14 1.37
C LEU A 103 4.04 -9.74 2.56
N PRO A 104 3.23 -8.94 3.27
CA PRO A 104 2.31 -9.46 4.28
C PRO A 104 1.41 -10.57 3.74
N ILE A 105 1.03 -11.53 4.59
CA ILE A 105 0.29 -12.73 4.18
C ILE A 105 -0.98 -12.42 3.37
N GLY A 106 -1.77 -11.43 3.78
CA GLY A 106 -2.98 -11.03 3.05
C GLY A 106 -2.68 -10.51 1.65
N VAL A 107 -1.55 -9.83 1.46
CA VAL A 107 -1.11 -9.39 0.13
C VAL A 107 -0.62 -10.58 -0.70
N GLN A 108 0.09 -11.53 -0.10
CA GLN A 108 0.49 -12.75 -0.81
C GLN A 108 -0.72 -13.53 -1.34
N ARG A 109 -1.76 -13.69 -0.52
CA ARG A 109 -3.01 -14.35 -0.94
C ARG A 109 -3.70 -13.59 -2.06
N LEU A 110 -3.73 -12.26 -1.99
CA LEU A 110 -4.27 -11.42 -3.05
C LEU A 110 -3.50 -11.61 -4.37
N VAL A 111 -2.17 -11.50 -4.36
CA VAL A 111 -1.34 -11.67 -5.56
C VAL A 111 -1.55 -13.07 -6.15
N ALA A 112 -1.59 -14.10 -5.31
CA ALA A 112 -1.92 -15.46 -5.70
C ALA A 112 -3.35 -15.64 -6.27
N SER A 113 -4.27 -14.75 -5.91
CA SER A 113 -5.65 -14.79 -6.41
C SER A 113 -5.81 -14.08 -7.75
N LEU A 114 -5.09 -12.97 -7.92
CA LEU A 114 -5.07 -12.18 -9.15
C LEU A 114 -4.26 -12.85 -10.27
N HIS A 115 -3.21 -13.58 -9.92
CA HIS A 115 -2.39 -14.33 -10.87
C HIS A 115 -2.53 -15.83 -10.59
N PRO A 116 -3.13 -16.62 -11.48
CA PRO A 116 -3.47 -18.01 -11.20
C PRO A 116 -2.25 -18.95 -11.30
N PRO A 117 -2.21 -20.09 -10.59
CA PRO A 117 -1.02 -20.93 -10.44
C PRO A 117 -0.38 -21.43 -11.72
N GLU A 118 -1.15 -21.53 -12.80
CA GLU A 118 -0.71 -22.05 -14.10
C GLU A 118 0.35 -21.15 -14.76
N SER A 119 0.40 -19.87 -14.38
CA SER A 119 1.39 -18.91 -14.88
C SER A 119 2.56 -18.68 -13.92
N TRP A 120 2.66 -19.43 -12.82
CA TRP A 120 3.65 -19.19 -11.77
C TRP A 120 4.99 -19.85 -12.11
N PRO A 121 6.11 -19.11 -12.10
CA PRO A 121 7.41 -19.75 -12.05
C PRO A 121 7.51 -20.65 -10.81
N VAL A 122 8.08 -21.85 -10.94
CA VAL A 122 8.20 -22.82 -9.83
C VAL A 122 8.88 -22.20 -8.61
N ALA A 123 9.93 -21.40 -8.84
CA ALA A 123 10.65 -20.68 -7.80
C ALA A 123 9.78 -19.66 -7.04
N TRP A 124 8.79 -19.07 -7.71
CA TRP A 124 7.86 -18.14 -7.09
C TRP A 124 6.84 -18.88 -6.22
N SER A 125 6.23 -19.94 -6.76
CA SER A 125 5.27 -20.79 -6.03
C SER A 125 5.85 -21.33 -4.72
N SER A 126 7.10 -21.80 -4.73
CA SER A 126 7.75 -22.34 -3.54
C SER A 126 8.07 -21.28 -2.48
N ALA A 127 8.30 -20.03 -2.90
CA ALA A 127 8.64 -18.92 -2.02
C ALA A 127 7.41 -18.29 -1.33
N LEU A 128 6.20 -18.44 -1.91
CA LEU A 128 4.97 -18.02 -1.25
C LEU A 128 4.69 -18.85 0.01
N SER A 129 3.98 -18.24 0.95
CA SER A 129 3.41 -18.95 2.09
C SER A 129 2.47 -20.09 1.65
N ALA A 130 2.34 -21.11 2.52
CA ALA A 130 1.43 -22.23 2.25
C ALA A 130 -0.02 -21.78 2.08
N GLU A 131 -0.46 -20.78 2.83
CA GLU A 131 -1.81 -20.23 2.76
C GLU A 131 -2.07 -19.46 1.45
N ALA A 132 -1.09 -18.69 0.97
CA ALA A 132 -1.18 -18.03 -0.34
C ALA A 132 -1.27 -19.05 -1.48
N ARG A 133 -0.45 -20.11 -1.43
CA ARG A 133 -0.55 -21.22 -2.40
C ARG A 133 -1.91 -21.89 -2.38
N GLN A 134 -2.44 -22.21 -1.19
CA GLN A 134 -3.76 -22.82 -1.05
C GLN A 134 -4.87 -21.92 -1.59
N THR A 135 -4.77 -20.61 -1.35
CA THR A 135 -5.73 -19.63 -1.86
C THR A 135 -5.68 -19.58 -3.38
N GLY A 136 -4.49 -19.48 -3.98
CA GLY A 136 -4.33 -19.47 -5.44
C GLY A 136 -4.79 -20.75 -6.13
N ALA A 137 -4.75 -21.91 -5.46
CA ALA A 137 -5.20 -23.19 -6.02
C ALA A 137 -6.73 -23.41 -5.94
N ASP A 138 -7.47 -22.60 -5.19
CA ASP A 138 -8.91 -22.76 -4.93
C ASP A 138 -9.69 -21.62 -5.59
N PRO A 139 -10.40 -21.85 -6.71
CA PRO A 139 -11.12 -20.81 -7.44
C PRO A 139 -12.11 -20.01 -6.58
N ASP A 140 -12.83 -20.68 -5.68
CA ASP A 140 -13.83 -20.02 -4.83
C ASP A 140 -13.16 -19.12 -3.78
N ARG A 141 -12.00 -19.54 -3.25
CA ARG A 141 -11.21 -18.69 -2.35
C ARG A 141 -10.63 -17.48 -3.08
N ARG A 142 -10.17 -17.65 -4.32
CA ARG A 142 -9.65 -16.54 -5.11
C ARG A 142 -10.70 -15.46 -5.33
N VAL A 143 -11.92 -15.86 -5.71
CA VAL A 143 -13.04 -14.91 -5.88
C VAL A 143 -13.28 -14.13 -4.59
N ARG A 144 -13.39 -14.82 -3.45
CA ARG A 144 -13.58 -14.17 -2.14
C ARG A 144 -12.43 -13.23 -1.76
N GLU A 145 -11.18 -13.61 -2.02
CA GLU A 145 -10.02 -12.78 -1.69
C GLU A 145 -10.01 -11.50 -2.56
N VAL A 146 -10.37 -11.62 -3.84
CA VAL A 146 -10.51 -10.47 -4.74
C VAL A 146 -11.65 -9.57 -4.29
N GLU A 147 -12.82 -10.10 -3.96
CA GLU A 147 -13.95 -9.31 -3.45
C GLU A 147 -13.60 -8.56 -2.16
N GLN A 148 -12.92 -9.21 -1.22
CA GLN A 148 -12.45 -8.58 0.02
C GLN A 148 -11.43 -7.46 -0.27
N PHE A 149 -10.56 -7.67 -1.24
CA PHE A 149 -9.62 -6.65 -1.69
C PHE A 149 -10.33 -5.44 -2.30
N GLU A 150 -11.30 -5.64 -3.19
CA GLU A 150 -12.05 -4.54 -3.79
C GLU A 150 -12.84 -3.74 -2.73
N ALA A 151 -13.46 -4.44 -1.76
CA ALA A 151 -14.13 -3.77 -0.64
C ALA A 151 -13.13 -2.93 0.19
N ARG A 152 -11.96 -3.49 0.49
CA ARG A 152 -10.93 -2.79 1.26
C ARG A 152 -10.34 -1.61 0.49
N LEU A 153 -10.19 -1.74 -0.83
CA LEU A 153 -9.76 -0.66 -1.70
C LEU A 153 -10.78 0.49 -1.66
N GLY A 154 -12.07 0.17 -1.76
CA GLY A 154 -13.15 1.13 -1.62
C GLY A 154 -13.07 1.90 -0.30
N GLU A 155 -12.85 1.21 0.83
CA GLU A 155 -12.68 1.85 2.14
C GLU A 155 -11.46 2.79 2.20
N LEU A 156 -10.33 2.38 1.62
CA LEU A 156 -9.09 3.16 1.63
C LEU A 156 -9.19 4.42 0.76
N LEU A 157 -9.92 4.34 -0.35
CA LEU A 157 -10.12 5.43 -1.29
C LEU A 157 -11.31 6.34 -0.91
N ALA A 158 -12.23 5.90 -0.05
CA ALA A 158 -13.45 6.64 0.28
C ALA A 158 -13.19 7.98 0.98
N PHE A 159 -12.04 8.15 1.63
CA PHE A 159 -11.70 9.37 2.36
C PHE A 159 -10.36 9.94 1.91
N SER A 160 -10.34 11.23 1.63
CA SER A 160 -9.11 11.96 1.27
C SER A 160 -8.43 12.60 2.49
N TRP A 161 -9.19 13.03 3.50
CA TRP A 161 -8.67 13.83 4.61
C TRP A 161 -9.34 13.46 5.93
N PHE A 162 -8.57 13.36 7.01
CA PHE A 162 -9.11 13.37 8.37
C PHE A 162 -9.41 14.81 8.75
N VAL A 163 -10.67 15.11 9.01
CA VAL A 163 -11.06 16.36 9.69
C VAL A 163 -10.75 16.14 11.18
N PRO A 164 -9.86 16.94 11.80
CA PRO A 164 -9.69 16.89 13.24
C PRO A 164 -11.07 17.10 13.85
N SER A 165 -11.52 16.22 14.76
CA SER A 165 -12.65 16.57 15.60
C SER A 165 -12.23 17.82 16.35
N THR A 166 -12.79 18.97 15.98
CA THR A 166 -12.83 20.12 16.87
C THR A 166 -13.54 19.60 18.10
N SER A 167 -12.78 19.24 19.13
CA SER A 167 -13.31 19.24 20.48
C SER A 167 -13.75 20.67 20.69
N GLU A 168 -15.01 20.95 20.38
CA GLU A 168 -15.65 22.18 20.80
C GLU A 168 -15.46 22.22 22.31
N SER A 169 -14.56 23.09 22.73
CA SER A 169 -14.61 23.69 24.04
C SER A 169 -16.08 24.09 24.25
N HIS A 170 -16.79 23.40 25.13
CA HIS A 170 -17.96 24.00 25.75
C HIS A 170 -17.43 25.00 26.76
N PRO A 171 -17.49 26.32 26.52
CA PRO A 171 -17.62 27.25 27.62
C PRO A 171 -19.04 27.12 28.19
N GLU A 172 -19.07 27.19 29.52
CA GLU A 172 -20.21 27.36 30.44
C GLU A 172 -20.63 26.12 31.24
#